data_AF-A0A377Q357-F1
#
_entry.id   AF-A0A377Q357-F1
#
_cell.length_a   1.000
_cell.length_b   1.000
_cell.length_c   1.000
_cell.angle_alpha   90.00
_cell.angle_beta   90.00
_cell.angle_gamma   90.00
#
_symmetry.space_group_name_H-M   'P 1'
#
loop_
_entity.id
_entity.type
_entity.pdbx_description
1 polymer ?
#
loop_
_entity_poly.entity_id
_entity_poly.type
_entity_poly.pdbx_seq_one_letter_code
_entity_poly.pdbx_strand_id
1 'polypeptide(L)'
;MSKGKFYTSNEKAQTHDTMTPLLSAMYSEFKELSKKKPDSAVSKSKIKIVNRLLEKVRDVLADEDSIEFLDLLDEDDVPQVSDVTLILSQYVAAMDAFRGKHHGWDGANNKWFIK
;
A
#
# COMPACT_ATOMS: atom_id res chain seq x y z
N MET A 1 12.36 -14.25 -22.53
CA MET A 1 10.90 -14.47 -22.68
C MET A 1 10.23 -13.12 -22.49
N SER A 2 9.43 -12.67 -23.46
CA SER A 2 8.58 -11.48 -23.25
C SER A 2 7.64 -11.81 -22.09
N LYS A 3 7.86 -11.18 -20.91
CA LYS A 3 6.86 -11.24 -19.84
C LYS A 3 5.59 -10.61 -20.45
N GLY A 4 4.51 -11.39 -20.56
CA GLY A 4 3.24 -10.87 -21.02
C GLY A 4 2.88 -9.60 -20.24
N LYS A 5 2.36 -8.58 -20.92
CA LYS A 5 1.88 -7.37 -20.24
C LYS A 5 0.66 -7.75 -19.42
N PHE A 6 0.69 -7.47 -18.12
CA PHE A 6 -0.46 -7.65 -17.25
C PHE A 6 -1.23 -6.33 -17.20
N TYR A 7 -2.54 -6.40 -17.41
CA TYR A 7 -3.38 -5.22 -17.58
C TYR A 7 -4.24 -4.98 -16.33
N THR A 8 -4.37 -3.72 -15.94
CA THR A 8 -5.25 -3.25 -14.86
C THR A 8 -6.33 -2.29 -15.39
N SER A 9 -7.20 -1.77 -14.53
CA SER A 9 -8.20 -0.76 -14.90
C SER A 9 -7.64 0.66 -14.75
N ASN A 10 -8.24 1.61 -15.47
CA ASN A 10 -7.89 3.03 -15.33
C ASN A 10 -8.13 3.55 -13.90
N GLU A 11 -9.23 3.11 -13.27
CA GLU A 11 -9.54 3.44 -11.89
C GLU A 11 -8.43 3.00 -10.93
N LYS A 12 -8.00 1.73 -11.01
CA LYS A 12 -6.93 1.21 -10.15
C LYS A 12 -5.61 1.92 -10.39
N ALA A 13 -5.27 2.25 -11.64
CA ALA A 13 -4.07 3.02 -11.96
C ALA A 13 -4.09 4.43 -11.34
N GLN A 14 -5.21 5.15 -11.46
CA GLN A 14 -5.36 6.50 -10.88
C GLN A 14 -5.36 6.47 -9.35
N THR A 15 -6.05 5.50 -8.75
CA THR A 15 -6.02 5.31 -7.30
C THR A 15 -4.61 4.95 -6.83
N HIS A 16 -3.88 4.11 -7.57
CA HIS A 16 -2.49 3.80 -7.26
C HIS A 16 -1.62 5.05 -7.23
N ASP A 17 -1.64 5.86 -8.30
CA ASP A 17 -0.85 7.08 -8.41
C ASP A 17 -1.20 8.10 -7.30
N THR A 18 -2.47 8.15 -6.89
CA THR A 18 -2.94 9.04 -5.80
C THR A 18 -2.52 8.54 -4.42
N MET A 19 -2.65 7.24 -4.16
CA MET A 19 -2.46 6.68 -2.81
C MET A 19 -1.00 6.37 -2.49
N THR A 20 -0.17 6.03 -3.49
CA THR A 20 1.25 5.70 -3.29
C THR A 20 2.04 6.77 -2.52
N PRO A 21 1.97 8.08 -2.86
CA PRO A 21 2.70 9.09 -2.09
C PRO A 21 2.17 9.25 -0.66
N LEU A 22 0.85 9.12 -0.45
CA LEU A 22 0.24 9.20 0.88
C LEU A 22 0.64 8.03 1.77
N LEU A 23 0.59 6.81 1.22
CA LEU A 23 1.05 5.59 1.88
C LEU A 23 2.54 5.69 2.25
N SER A 24 3.36 6.17 1.31
CA SER A 24 4.81 6.33 1.50
C SER A 24 5.15 7.35 2.59
N ALA A 25 4.43 8.47 2.63
CA ALA A 25 4.58 9.49 3.68
C ALA A 25 4.20 8.92 5.05
N MET A 26 3.06 8.24 5.14
CA MET A 26 2.58 7.62 6.38
C MET A 26 3.55 6.53 6.88
N TYR A 27 4.00 5.65 6.00
CA TYR A 27 5.01 4.64 6.33
C TYR A 27 6.31 5.29 6.83
N SER A 28 6.77 6.37 6.20
CA SER A 28 7.99 7.07 6.62
C SER A 28 7.85 7.67 8.03
N GLU A 29 6.70 8.27 8.35
CA GLU A 29 6.42 8.80 9.69
C GLU A 29 6.42 7.68 10.75
N PHE A 30 5.70 6.59 10.50
CA PHE A 30 5.63 5.45 11.40
C PHE A 30 6.98 4.75 11.55
N LYS A 31 7.75 4.60 10.47
CA LYS A 31 9.10 4.05 10.50
C LYS A 31 10.04 4.88 11.37
N GLU A 32 10.00 6.21 11.25
CA GLU A 32 10.79 7.10 12.10
C GLU A 32 10.35 7.04 13.57
N LEU A 33 9.04 6.93 13.83
CA LEU A 33 8.52 6.76 15.18
C LEU A 33 8.93 5.40 15.77
N SER A 34 8.90 4.33 14.97
CA SER A 34 9.23 2.96 15.37
C SER A 34 10.70 2.83 15.76
N LYS A 35 11.61 3.58 15.13
CA LYS A 35 13.03 3.62 15.53
C LYS A 35 13.23 4.21 16.94
N LYS A 36 12.34 5.12 17.34
CA LYS A 36 12.46 5.86 18.62
C LYS A 36 11.69 5.17 19.74
N LYS A 37 10.48 4.71 19.44
CA LYS A 37 9.52 4.17 20.41
C LYS A 37 8.66 3.07 19.76
N PRO A 38 9.23 1.90 19.46
CA PRO A 38 8.50 0.81 18.78
C PRO A 38 7.31 0.33 19.61
N ASP A 39 7.47 0.20 20.92
CA ASP A 39 6.47 -0.31 21.87
C ASP A 39 5.54 0.78 22.42
N SER A 40 5.34 1.88 21.68
CA SER A 40 4.34 2.88 22.04
C SER A 40 2.99 2.55 21.42
N ALA A 41 1.93 2.61 22.24
CA ALA A 41 0.57 2.44 21.78
C ALA A 41 0.17 3.51 20.75
N VAL A 42 -0.54 3.09 19.71
CA VAL A 42 -1.12 3.98 18.70
C VAL A 42 -2.57 4.28 19.08
N SER A 43 -2.97 5.55 19.01
CA SER A 43 -4.33 5.94 19.39
C SER A 43 -5.37 5.49 18.35
N LYS A 44 -6.59 5.19 18.81
CA LYS A 44 -7.72 4.80 17.94
C LYS A 44 -7.97 5.78 16.80
N SER A 45 -7.83 7.09 17.04
CA SER A 45 -7.96 8.10 15.99
C SER A 45 -6.91 7.97 14.88
N LYS A 46 -5.66 7.59 15.22
CA LYS A 46 -4.62 7.33 14.23
C LYS A 46 -4.88 6.03 13.48
N ILE A 47 -5.32 4.98 14.18
CA ILE A 47 -5.70 3.69 13.57
C ILE A 47 -6.76 3.91 12.48
N LYS A 48 -7.82 4.69 12.77
CA LYS A 48 -8.85 5.05 11.79
C LYS A 48 -8.31 5.74 10.54
N ILE A 49 -7.34 6.65 10.72
CA ILE A 49 -6.71 7.36 9.61
C ILE A 49 -5.89 6.40 8.74
N VAL A 50 -5.14 5.49 9.39
CA VAL A 50 -4.37 4.44 8.70
C VAL A 50 -5.32 3.53 7.93
N ASN A 51 -6.33 2.96 8.58
CA ASN A 51 -7.27 2.04 7.95
C ASN A 51 -8.00 2.65 6.76
N ARG A 52 -8.46 3.91 6.85
CA ARG A 52 -9.10 4.60 5.71
C ARG A 52 -8.19 4.68 4.49
N LEU A 53 -6.89 4.84 4.69
CA LEU A 53 -5.91 4.84 3.60
C LEU A 53 -5.65 3.41 3.10
N LEU A 54 -5.49 2.44 4.01
CA LEU A 54 -5.27 1.04 3.66
C LEU A 54 -6.45 0.44 2.88
N GLU A 55 -7.70 0.78 3.21
CA GLU A 55 -8.89 0.36 2.45
C GLU A 55 -8.80 0.78 0.99
N LYS A 56 -8.40 2.03 0.71
CA LYS A 56 -8.21 2.52 -0.66
C LYS A 56 -7.08 1.80 -1.39
N VAL A 57 -6.05 1.38 -0.67
CA VAL A 57 -4.96 0.58 -1.23
C VAL A 57 -5.43 -0.85 -1.50
N ARG A 58 -6.26 -1.44 -0.62
CA ARG A 58 -6.89 -2.75 -0.86
C ARG A 58 -7.77 -2.75 -2.10
N ASP A 59 -8.50 -1.66 -2.37
CA ASP A 59 -9.28 -1.51 -3.61
C ASP A 59 -8.40 -1.70 -4.87
N VAL A 60 -7.19 -1.14 -4.86
CA VAL A 60 -6.20 -1.31 -5.96
C VAL A 60 -5.76 -2.77 -6.08
N LEU A 61 -5.45 -3.38 -4.93
CA LEU A 61 -4.81 -4.69 -4.83
C LEU A 61 -5.80 -5.86 -4.78
N ALA A 62 -7.11 -5.62 -4.92
CA ALA A 62 -8.15 -6.63 -4.73
C ALA A 62 -8.02 -7.89 -5.62
N ASP A 63 -7.34 -7.77 -6.77
CA ASP A 63 -7.13 -8.88 -7.71
C ASP A 63 -5.70 -9.45 -7.64
N GLU A 64 -4.87 -8.96 -6.71
CA GLU A 64 -3.51 -9.44 -6.51
C GLU A 64 -3.47 -10.49 -5.41
N ASP A 65 -2.66 -11.53 -5.61
CA ASP A 65 -2.46 -12.60 -4.62
C ASP A 65 -1.96 -12.07 -3.26
N SER A 66 -1.34 -10.89 -3.24
CA SER A 66 -0.88 -10.24 -2.01
C SER A 66 -2.03 -9.82 -1.08
N ILE A 67 -3.27 -9.68 -1.57
CA ILE A 67 -4.41 -9.17 -0.79
C ILE A 67 -4.70 -9.97 0.48
N GLU A 68 -4.36 -11.27 0.49
CA GLU A 68 -4.51 -12.18 1.63
C GLU A 68 -3.59 -11.83 2.80
N PHE A 69 -2.54 -11.04 2.56
CA PHE A 69 -1.53 -10.65 3.57
C PHE A 69 -1.62 -9.16 3.94
N LEU A 70 -2.66 -8.46 3.48
CA LEU A 70 -2.81 -7.02 3.66
C LEU A 70 -3.87 -6.71 4.71
N ASP A 71 -3.56 -6.99 5.97
CA ASP A 71 -4.52 -6.80 7.05
C ASP A 71 -4.84 -5.32 7.32
N LEU A 72 -6.02 -5.07 7.86
CA LEU A 72 -6.33 -3.79 8.51
C LEU A 72 -5.96 -3.90 9.99
N LEU A 73 -5.72 -2.76 10.62
CA LEU A 73 -5.51 -2.70 12.07
C LEU A 73 -6.84 -2.87 12.78
N ASP A 74 -6.88 -3.71 13.82
CA ASP A 74 -8.04 -3.79 14.71
C ASP A 74 -8.14 -2.50 15.56
N GLU A 75 -9.32 -1.87 15.57
CA GLU A 75 -9.60 -0.64 16.31
C GLU A 75 -9.83 -0.86 17.81
N ASP A 76 -10.10 -2.10 18.22
CA ASP A 76 -10.32 -2.49 19.61
C ASP A 76 -9.04 -3.06 20.25
N ASP A 77 -8.04 -3.37 19.44
CA ASP A 77 -6.68 -3.64 19.90
C ASP A 77 -5.91 -2.35 20.25
N VAL A 78 -4.79 -2.52 20.93
CA VAL A 78 -3.82 -1.46 21.21
C VAL A 78 -2.52 -1.76 20.45
N PRO A 79 -2.52 -1.62 19.11
CA PRO A 79 -1.34 -1.89 18.30
C PRO A 79 -0.21 -0.94 18.68
N GLN A 80 1.01 -1.48 18.65
CA GLN A 80 2.22 -0.72 18.86
C GLN A 80 2.66 -0.05 17.56
N VAL A 81 3.49 0.99 17.66
CA VAL A 81 4.05 1.68 16.50
C VAL A 81 4.78 0.69 15.57
N SER A 82 5.49 -0.30 16.12
CA SER A 82 6.13 -1.36 15.33
C SER A 82 5.14 -2.18 14.51
N ASP A 83 3.98 -2.51 15.08
CA ASP A 83 2.95 -3.32 14.43
C ASP A 83 2.37 -2.55 13.24
N VAL A 84 2.02 -1.27 13.45
CA VAL A 84 1.54 -0.39 12.39
C VAL A 84 2.59 -0.20 11.30
N THR A 85 3.87 -0.07 11.67
CA THR A 85 4.98 0.06 10.72
C THR A 85 5.14 -1.18 9.87
N LEU A 86 5.01 -2.37 10.47
CA LEU A 86 5.10 -3.65 9.77
C LEU A 86 3.99 -3.76 8.71
N ILE A 87 2.74 -3.50 9.10
CA ILE A 87 1.59 -3.53 8.17
C ILE A 87 1.80 -2.53 7.04
N LEU A 88 2.11 -1.27 7.35
CA LEU A 88 2.38 -0.25 6.31
C LEU A 88 3.48 -0.67 5.33
N SER A 89 4.53 -1.36 5.81
CA SER A 89 5.60 -1.84 4.93
C SER A 89 5.14 -2.90 3.92
N GLN A 90 4.21 -3.78 4.31
CA GLN A 90 3.63 -4.80 3.42
C GLN A 90 2.81 -4.14 2.31
N TYR A 91 2.01 -3.13 2.66
CA TYR A 91 1.23 -2.36 1.70
C TYR A 91 2.11 -1.59 0.72
N VAL A 92 3.20 -0.96 1.18
CA VAL A 92 4.16 -0.29 0.29
C VAL A 92 4.75 -1.29 -0.71
N ALA A 93 5.23 -2.43 -0.22
CA ALA A 93 5.80 -3.47 -1.08
C ALA A 93 4.79 -4.01 -2.10
N ALA A 94 3.53 -4.19 -1.70
CA ALA A 94 2.46 -4.66 -2.58
C ALA A 94 2.10 -3.62 -3.67
N MET A 95 2.06 -2.33 -3.33
CA MET A 95 1.86 -1.25 -4.29
C MET A 95 3.01 -1.15 -5.30
N ASP A 96 4.25 -1.32 -4.85
CA ASP A 96 5.42 -1.35 -5.74
C ASP A 96 5.37 -2.54 -6.69
N ALA A 97 5.02 -3.73 -6.18
CA ALA A 97 4.86 -4.93 -6.98
C ALA A 97 3.74 -4.78 -8.02
N PHE A 98 2.59 -4.22 -7.62
CA PHE A 98 1.48 -3.93 -8.52
C PHE A 98 1.91 -3.01 -9.67
N ARG A 99 2.64 -1.93 -9.37
CA ARG A 99 3.17 -1.03 -10.39
C ARG A 99 4.16 -1.74 -11.31
N GLY A 100 5.08 -2.54 -10.76
CA GLY A 100 6.05 -3.30 -11.55
C GLY A 100 5.41 -4.32 -12.51
N LYS A 101 4.20 -4.82 -12.17
CA LYS A 101 3.44 -5.76 -12.99
C LYS A 101 2.60 -5.06 -14.08
N HIS A 102 2.00 -3.92 -13.77
CA HIS A 102 1.02 -3.25 -14.64
C HIS A 102 1.48 -1.94 -15.28
N HIS A 103 2.71 -1.49 -15.01
CA HIS A 103 3.26 -0.27 -15.60
C HIS A 103 4.65 -0.54 -16.17
N GLY A 104 4.91 -0.01 -17.36
CA GLY A 104 6.24 -0.11 -17.96
C GLY A 104 6.30 0.40 -19.39
N TRP A 105 7.41 0.09 -20.05
CA TRP A 105 7.64 0.48 -21.44
C TRP A 105 6.73 -0.30 -22.39
N ASP A 106 5.93 0.40 -23.19
CA ASP A 106 5.04 -0.25 -24.15
C ASP A 106 5.64 -0.43 -25.56
N GLY A 107 6.80 0.16 -25.82
CA GLY A 107 7.41 0.31 -27.15
C GLY A 107 7.65 1.77 -27.54
N ALA A 108 6.94 2.72 -26.92
CA ALA A 108 7.02 4.15 -27.21
C ALA A 108 7.04 5.02 -25.94
N ASN A 109 6.32 4.63 -24.89
CA ASN A 109 6.23 5.40 -23.64
C ASN A 109 6.22 4.47 -22.42
N ASN A 110 6.59 5.01 -21.27
CA ASN A 110 6.31 4.38 -19.98
C ASN A 110 4.87 4.71 -19.59
N LYS A 111 4.02 3.69 -19.46
CA LYS A 111 2.60 3.87 -19.14
C LYS A 111 2.03 2.69 -18.36
N TRP A 112 0.89 2.93 -17.74
CA TRP A 112 0.01 1.86 -17.26
C TRP A 112 -0.51 1.03 -18.43
N PHE A 113 -0.44 -0.29 -18.29
CA PHE A 113 -1.08 -1.25 -19.18
C PHE A 113 -2.54 -1.37 -18.74
N ILE A 114 -3.42 -0.61 -19.41
CA ILE A 114 -4.84 -0.53 -19.07
C ILE A 114 -5.66 -1.36 -20.07
N LYS A 115 -6.62 -2.14 -19.57
CA LYS A 115 -7.63 -2.86 -20.37
C LYS A 115 -9.02 -2.25 -20.18
#